data_AF-A0A969XV62-F1
#
_entry.id   AF-A0A969XV62-F1
#
_cell.length_a   1.000
_cell.length_b   1.000
_cell.length_c   1.000
_cell.angle_alpha   90.00
_cell.angle_beta   90.00
_cell.angle_gamma   90.00
#
_symmetry.space_group_name_H-M   'P 1'
#
loop_
_entity.id
_entity.type
_entity.pdbx_description
1 polymer ?
#
loop_
_entity_poly.entity_id
_entity_poly.type
_entity_poly.pdbx_seq_one_letter_code
_entity_poly.pdbx_strand_id
1 'polypeptide(L)'
;SEAERAYREWLPANSYEAINALAGSFVSDNIEDYYLNPWELGYGSFVKFDHDFIGRDALEKLDPEQQRHKVTLAWNDEDLTKILASVLDRDGDGYQFFDLPNANFGSSNYDAVVDADGNTVGLSLFTGVTANEKRGLSLATVDRDVPIGAELKVVWGEPDGGSGKTTVEPHKQIEVRAIVSPVPYAETARQEYQGGWRTTGAL
;
A
#
# COMPACT_ATOMS: atom_id res chain seq x y z
N SER A 1 -19.94 10.28 -4.75
CA SER A 1 -20.74 11.52 -4.70
C SER A 1 -22.05 11.39 -5.48
N GLU A 2 -22.89 12.42 -5.54
CA GLU A 2 -24.05 12.49 -6.47
C GLU A 2 -23.61 12.53 -7.94
N ALA A 3 -22.41 13.05 -8.25
CA ALA A 3 -21.94 13.22 -9.62
C ALA A 3 -21.78 11.89 -10.37
N GLU A 4 -21.42 10.80 -9.68
CA GLU A 4 -21.27 9.47 -10.29
C GLU A 4 -22.51 8.57 -10.11
N ARG A 5 -23.64 9.12 -9.64
CA ARG A 5 -24.86 8.32 -9.36
C ARG A 5 -25.37 7.59 -10.60
N ALA A 6 -25.49 8.29 -11.73
CA ALA A 6 -25.97 7.68 -12.98
C ALA A 6 -25.05 6.54 -13.46
N TYR A 7 -23.74 6.65 -13.22
CA TYR A 7 -22.79 5.59 -13.54
C TYR A 7 -23.00 4.36 -12.63
N ARG A 8 -23.19 4.56 -11.32
CA ARG A 8 -23.51 3.47 -10.39
C ARG A 8 -24.85 2.81 -10.67
N GLU A 9 -25.87 3.56 -11.08
CA GLU A 9 -27.19 3.02 -11.45
C GLU A 9 -27.15 2.22 -12.77
N TRP A 10 -26.19 2.51 -13.64
CA TRP A 10 -25.98 1.79 -14.89
C TRP A 10 -25.20 0.47 -14.71
N LEU A 11 -24.26 0.44 -13.75
CA LEU A 11 -23.41 -0.73 -13.51
C LEU A 11 -24.23 -1.95 -13.04
N PRO A 12 -24.04 -3.14 -13.66
CA PRO A 12 -24.65 -4.36 -13.18
C PRO A 12 -24.20 -4.73 -11.76
N ALA A 13 -25.06 -5.41 -11.00
CA ALA A 13 -24.72 -5.87 -9.64
C ALA A 13 -23.60 -6.94 -9.59
N ASN A 14 -23.24 -7.53 -10.73
CA ASN A 14 -22.12 -8.46 -10.88
C ASN A 14 -20.91 -7.84 -11.62
N SER A 15 -20.90 -6.51 -11.77
CA SER A 15 -19.75 -5.77 -12.28
C SER A 15 -18.56 -5.91 -11.33
N TYR A 16 -17.36 -5.66 -11.84
CA TYR A 16 -16.14 -5.67 -11.02
C TYR A 16 -16.30 -4.73 -9.83
N GLU A 17 -16.78 -3.51 -10.04
CA GLU A 17 -16.97 -2.47 -9.03
C GLU A 17 -17.95 -2.89 -7.92
N ALA A 18 -18.93 -3.74 -8.22
CA ALA A 18 -19.91 -4.21 -7.26
C ALA A 18 -19.44 -5.43 -6.43
N ILE A 19 -18.52 -6.24 -6.96
CA ILE A 19 -18.06 -7.50 -6.34
C ILE A 19 -16.58 -7.52 -5.95
N ASN A 20 -15.82 -6.47 -6.33
CA ASN A 20 -14.43 -6.28 -5.95
C ASN A 20 -14.30 -6.28 -4.42
N ALA A 21 -13.19 -6.81 -3.94
CA ALA A 21 -12.87 -6.87 -2.53
C ALA A 21 -11.62 -6.05 -2.22
N LEU A 22 -11.76 -5.15 -1.24
CA LEU A 22 -10.62 -4.52 -0.57
C LEU A 22 -9.95 -5.56 0.34
N ALA A 23 -8.63 -5.60 0.28
CA ALA A 23 -7.80 -6.49 1.08
C ALA A 23 -6.63 -5.74 1.68
N GLY A 24 -6.22 -6.13 2.88
CA GLY A 24 -5.05 -5.57 3.55
C GLY A 24 -5.35 -4.94 4.90
N SER A 25 -4.32 -4.39 5.52
CA SER A 25 -4.36 -3.86 6.88
C SER A 25 -4.98 -2.47 7.02
N PHE A 26 -5.11 -1.69 5.95
CA PHE A 26 -5.68 -0.34 6.04
C PHE A 26 -7.20 -0.41 6.15
N VAL A 27 -7.73 0.15 7.23
CA VAL A 27 -9.16 0.22 7.53
C VAL A 27 -9.60 1.67 7.68
N SER A 28 -10.60 2.06 6.89
CA SER A 28 -11.36 3.29 7.08
C SER A 28 -12.84 3.04 6.88
N ASP A 29 -13.67 3.71 7.68
CA ASP A 29 -15.13 3.75 7.51
C ASP A 29 -15.55 4.61 6.29
N ASN A 30 -14.61 5.35 5.69
CA ASN A 30 -14.83 6.15 4.51
C ASN A 30 -14.15 5.53 3.27
N ILE A 31 -14.95 5.12 2.30
CA ILE A 31 -14.45 4.54 1.04
C ILE A 31 -13.57 5.52 0.23
N GLU A 32 -13.77 6.83 0.39
CA GLU A 32 -12.98 7.83 -0.32
C GLU A 32 -11.52 7.86 0.13
N ASP A 33 -11.19 7.34 1.32
CA ASP A 33 -9.81 7.24 1.81
C ASP A 33 -8.98 6.19 1.04
N TYR A 34 -9.65 5.31 0.30
CA TYR A 34 -9.03 4.33 -0.61
C TYR A 34 -8.84 4.90 -2.02
N TYR A 35 -9.37 6.09 -2.32
CA TYR A 35 -9.23 6.68 -3.66
C TYR A 35 -7.86 7.32 -3.84
N LEU A 36 -7.38 7.28 -5.07
CA LEU A 36 -6.06 7.79 -5.45
C LEU A 36 -6.20 8.72 -6.65
N ASN A 37 -5.35 9.73 -6.70
CA ASN A 37 -5.24 10.63 -7.84
C ASN A 37 -3.99 10.32 -8.70
N PRO A 38 -3.87 10.91 -9.91
CA PRO A 38 -2.78 10.61 -10.83
C PRO A 38 -1.37 10.84 -10.27
N TRP A 39 -1.16 11.84 -9.42
CA TRP A 39 0.17 12.13 -8.87
C TRP A 39 0.62 11.06 -7.87
N GLU A 40 -0.30 10.59 -7.03
CA GLU A 40 -0.06 9.55 -6.04
C GLU A 40 0.38 8.22 -6.66
N LEU A 41 -0.06 7.96 -7.89
CA LEU A 41 0.25 6.76 -8.68
C LEU A 41 1.44 6.94 -9.65
N GLY A 42 2.06 8.12 -9.68
CA GLY A 42 3.15 8.45 -10.60
C GLY A 42 2.70 8.67 -12.05
N TYR A 43 1.43 8.96 -12.28
CA TYR A 43 0.84 9.31 -13.58
C TYR A 43 0.75 10.84 -13.80
N GLY A 44 1.21 11.65 -12.85
CA GLY A 44 1.14 13.12 -12.95
C GLY A 44 1.75 13.69 -14.23
N SER A 45 2.81 13.07 -14.77
CA SER A 45 3.44 13.51 -16.03
C SER A 45 2.53 13.33 -17.27
N PHE A 46 1.51 12.48 -17.18
CA PHE A 46 0.53 12.23 -18.24
C PHE A 46 -0.61 13.25 -18.24
N VAL A 47 -0.82 13.98 -17.13
CA VAL A 47 -1.85 15.02 -17.05
C VAL A 47 -1.44 16.19 -17.94
N LYS A 48 -2.31 16.54 -18.90
CA LYS A 48 -2.15 17.68 -19.82
C LYS A 48 -3.43 18.50 -19.83
N PHE A 49 -3.32 19.78 -19.48
CA PHE A 49 -4.43 20.74 -19.46
C PHE A 49 -4.64 21.43 -20.82
N ASP A 50 -4.38 20.71 -21.91
CA ASP A 50 -4.44 21.20 -23.29
C ASP A 50 -5.74 20.80 -24.03
N HIS A 51 -6.66 20.11 -23.35
CA HIS A 51 -7.97 19.71 -23.87
C HIS A 51 -9.00 19.57 -22.72
N ASP A 52 -10.28 19.48 -23.07
CA ASP A 52 -11.36 19.24 -22.11
C ASP A 52 -11.47 17.74 -21.77
N PHE A 53 -11.54 17.41 -20.48
CA PHE A 53 -11.72 16.03 -20.00
C PHE A 53 -12.43 16.00 -18.65
N ILE A 54 -13.08 14.87 -18.33
CA ILE A 54 -13.78 14.67 -17.05
C ILE A 54 -12.76 14.74 -15.90
N GLY A 55 -13.05 15.57 -14.90
CA GLY A 55 -12.19 15.74 -13.72
C GLY A 55 -11.08 16.78 -13.89
N ARG A 56 -10.99 17.47 -15.04
CA ARG A 56 -10.02 18.54 -15.27
C ARG A 56 -9.99 19.58 -14.14
N ASP A 57 -11.14 20.17 -13.83
CA ASP A 57 -11.27 21.20 -12.78
C ASP A 57 -10.86 20.70 -11.39
N ALA A 58 -10.97 19.40 -11.12
CA ALA A 58 -10.53 18.80 -9.88
C ALA A 58 -9.01 18.67 -9.86
N LEU A 59 -8.40 18.21 -10.95
CA LEU A 59 -6.95 18.07 -11.07
C LEU A 59 -6.23 19.44 -11.09
N GLU A 60 -6.83 20.48 -11.68
CA GLU A 60 -6.26 21.85 -11.67
C GLU A 60 -6.20 22.47 -10.26
N LYS A 61 -7.02 21.99 -9.31
CA LYS A 61 -7.05 22.47 -7.92
C LYS A 61 -6.05 21.75 -7.02
N LEU A 62 -5.52 20.61 -7.44
CA LEU A 62 -4.52 19.88 -6.67
C LEU A 62 -3.18 20.59 -6.80
N ASP A 63 -2.46 20.67 -5.69
CA ASP A 63 -1.04 21.04 -5.69
C ASP A 63 -0.22 19.74 -5.84
N PRO A 64 0.45 19.51 -6.99
CA PRO A 64 1.29 18.35 -7.24
C PRO A 64 2.37 18.14 -6.17
N GLU A 65 2.89 19.21 -5.58
CA GLU A 65 3.98 19.15 -4.59
C GLU A 65 3.51 18.72 -3.20
N GLN A 66 2.19 18.65 -2.97
CA GLN A 66 1.62 18.19 -1.70
C GLN A 66 1.14 16.74 -1.76
N GLN A 67 1.13 16.12 -2.95
CA GLN A 67 0.57 14.78 -3.11
C GLN A 67 1.54 13.71 -2.58
N ARG A 68 0.98 12.57 -2.16
CA ARG A 68 1.79 11.36 -1.97
C ARG A 68 2.53 11.01 -3.27
N HIS A 69 3.58 10.23 -3.15
CA HIS A 69 4.39 9.82 -4.29
C HIS A 69 4.61 8.31 -4.32
N LYS A 70 4.73 7.76 -5.52
CA LYS A 70 4.93 6.33 -5.74
C LYS A 70 6.36 5.92 -5.43
N VAL A 71 6.52 4.83 -4.68
CA VAL A 71 7.80 4.22 -4.30
C VAL A 71 7.74 2.70 -4.42
N THR A 72 8.90 2.05 -4.39
CA THR A 72 8.99 0.62 -4.06
C THR A 72 9.39 0.49 -2.59
N LEU A 73 8.74 -0.39 -1.83
CA LEU A 73 9.14 -0.75 -0.48
C LEU A 73 9.88 -2.08 -0.54
N ALA A 74 11.13 -2.11 -0.09
CA ALA A 74 11.95 -3.32 0.00
C ALA A 74 11.82 -3.94 1.38
N TRP A 75 11.15 -5.09 1.46
CA TRP A 75 10.77 -5.74 2.71
C TRP A 75 12.00 -6.38 3.37
N ASN A 76 12.06 -6.31 4.70
CA ASN A 76 13.12 -6.90 5.48
C ASN A 76 13.08 -8.43 5.39
N ASP A 77 14.24 -9.04 5.10
CA ASP A 77 14.34 -10.49 4.89
C ASP A 77 13.97 -11.32 6.12
N GLU A 78 14.33 -10.87 7.33
CA GLU A 78 14.06 -11.61 8.57
C GLU A 78 12.56 -11.60 8.88
N ASP A 79 11.91 -10.44 8.69
CA ASP A 79 10.48 -10.29 8.93
C ASP A 79 9.67 -11.06 7.89
N LEU A 80 10.07 -11.00 6.61
CA LEU A 80 9.46 -11.81 5.56
C LEU A 80 9.68 -13.31 5.82
N THR A 81 10.85 -13.72 6.29
CA THR A 81 11.12 -15.13 6.66
C THR A 81 10.20 -15.60 7.79
N LYS A 82 9.91 -14.76 8.78
CA LYS A 82 8.94 -15.10 9.84
C LYS A 82 7.56 -15.39 9.27
N ILE A 83 7.10 -14.59 8.30
CA ILE A 83 5.81 -14.79 7.61
C ILE A 83 5.85 -16.09 6.79
N LEU A 84 6.86 -16.27 5.94
CA LEU A 84 6.96 -17.45 5.07
C LEU A 84 7.10 -18.76 5.85
N ALA A 85 7.71 -18.72 7.04
CA ALA A 85 7.84 -19.88 7.91
C ALA A 85 6.56 -20.17 8.71
N SER A 86 5.70 -19.18 8.98
CA SER A 86 4.56 -19.35 9.90
C SER A 86 3.50 -20.30 9.38
N VAL A 87 3.38 -20.49 8.06
CA VAL A 87 2.44 -21.47 7.46
C VAL A 87 2.74 -22.93 7.87
N LEU A 88 3.94 -23.19 8.40
CA LEU A 88 4.34 -24.51 8.89
C LEU A 88 4.12 -24.69 10.39
N ASP A 89 3.78 -23.62 11.11
CA ASP A 89 3.40 -23.69 12.52
C ASP A 89 1.99 -24.26 12.64
N ARG A 90 1.84 -25.39 13.32
CA ARG A 90 0.56 -26.10 13.48
C ARG A 90 -0.18 -25.71 14.75
N ASP A 91 0.49 -25.00 15.66
CA ASP A 91 -0.01 -24.71 16.99
C ASP A 91 -0.45 -23.23 17.13
N GLY A 92 -0.03 -22.36 16.21
CA GLY A 92 -0.39 -20.94 16.18
C GLY A 92 -1.15 -20.52 14.92
N ASP A 93 -1.88 -19.40 15.01
CA ASP A 93 -2.60 -18.81 13.87
C ASP A 93 -1.66 -18.27 12.76
N GLY A 94 -0.37 -18.13 13.04
CA GLY A 94 0.60 -17.58 12.11
C GLY A 94 0.32 -16.12 11.72
N TYR A 95 0.86 -15.71 10.57
CA TYR A 95 0.62 -14.42 9.91
C TYR A 95 -0.08 -14.65 8.58
N GLN A 96 -0.70 -13.60 8.02
CA GLN A 96 -1.35 -13.68 6.70
C GLN A 96 -0.41 -14.33 5.69
N PHE A 97 -0.91 -15.33 4.98
CA PHE A 97 -0.16 -16.12 4.05
C PHE A 97 0.38 -15.23 2.92
N PHE A 98 1.68 -15.32 2.71
CA PHE A 98 2.38 -14.59 1.67
C PHE A 98 2.68 -15.53 0.50
N ASP A 99 1.79 -15.51 -0.51
CA ASP A 99 1.96 -16.35 -1.70
C ASP A 99 3.08 -15.83 -2.62
N LEU A 100 3.69 -16.73 -3.39
CA LEU A 100 4.85 -16.44 -4.24
C LEU A 100 4.52 -16.74 -5.71
N PRO A 101 4.83 -15.84 -6.66
CA PRO A 101 5.55 -14.58 -6.48
C PRO A 101 4.65 -13.37 -6.17
N ASN A 102 3.32 -13.53 -6.15
CA ASN A 102 2.37 -12.45 -5.93
C ASN A 102 1.54 -12.76 -4.68
N ALA A 103 1.63 -11.89 -3.68
CA ALA A 103 1.01 -12.09 -2.37
C ALA A 103 -0.33 -11.37 -2.24
N ASN A 104 -0.83 -10.71 -3.28
CA ASN A 104 -2.14 -10.05 -3.24
C ASN A 104 -3.26 -11.09 -3.04
N PHE A 105 -4.15 -10.82 -2.10
CA PHE A 105 -5.29 -11.69 -1.78
C PHE A 105 -6.64 -10.98 -1.94
N GLY A 106 -6.64 -9.75 -2.48
CA GLY A 106 -7.82 -9.05 -2.95
C GLY A 106 -7.63 -8.49 -4.36
N SER A 107 -8.73 -8.04 -4.96
CA SER A 107 -8.69 -7.37 -6.26
C SER A 107 -8.16 -5.94 -6.14
N SER A 108 -8.27 -5.33 -4.96
CA SER A 108 -7.61 -4.06 -4.62
C SER A 108 -6.96 -4.19 -3.24
N ASN A 109 -5.63 -4.05 -3.18
CA ASN A 109 -4.85 -4.25 -1.97
C ASN A 109 -4.48 -2.89 -1.38
N TYR A 110 -4.62 -2.77 -0.06
CA TYR A 110 -4.34 -1.56 0.72
C TYR A 110 -3.81 -1.97 2.08
N ASP A 111 -2.49 -2.10 2.17
CA ASP A 111 -1.81 -2.26 3.45
C ASP A 111 -1.34 -0.91 3.97
N ALA A 112 -1.59 -0.63 5.24
CA ALA A 112 -1.11 0.57 5.91
C ALA A 112 0.43 0.56 5.96
N VAL A 113 1.04 1.66 5.53
CA VAL A 113 2.46 1.93 5.70
C VAL A 113 2.59 2.92 6.85
N VAL A 114 3.29 2.53 7.91
CA VAL A 114 3.40 3.32 9.14
C VAL A 114 4.83 3.75 9.42
N ASP A 115 4.98 4.93 10.03
CA ASP A 115 6.25 5.45 10.53
C ASP A 115 6.64 4.82 11.89
N ALA A 116 7.74 5.31 12.48
CA ALA A 116 8.24 4.82 13.76
C ALA A 116 7.28 5.10 14.93
N ASP A 117 6.47 6.17 14.83
CA ASP A 117 5.51 6.60 15.84
C ASP A 117 4.13 5.93 15.64
N GLY A 118 3.99 5.10 14.61
CA GLY A 118 2.76 4.36 14.29
C GLY A 118 1.74 5.16 13.48
N ASN A 119 2.11 6.33 12.96
CA ASN A 119 1.21 7.08 12.08
C ASN A 119 1.20 6.44 10.69
N THR A 120 0.02 6.31 10.09
CA THR A 120 -0.10 5.91 8.68
C THR A 120 0.41 7.03 7.78
N VAL A 121 1.45 6.73 7.00
CA VAL A 121 2.14 7.65 6.09
C VAL A 121 2.09 7.17 4.64
N GLY A 122 1.27 6.17 4.34
CA GLY A 122 1.16 5.63 3.01
C GLY A 122 0.33 4.36 2.93
N LEU A 123 0.18 3.87 1.70
CA LEU A 123 -0.56 2.68 1.35
C LEU A 123 0.29 1.81 0.41
N SER A 124 0.49 0.55 0.77
CA SER A 124 1.10 -0.47 -0.08
C SER A 124 -0.02 -1.17 -0.87
N LEU A 125 0.12 -1.19 -2.20
CA LEU A 125 -0.97 -1.46 -3.13
C LEU A 125 -0.79 -2.74 -3.95
N PHE A 126 0.42 -3.28 -3.98
CA PHE A 126 0.76 -4.47 -4.74
C PHE A 126 2.00 -5.14 -4.15
N THR A 127 1.92 -6.40 -3.76
CA THR A 127 2.94 -7.05 -2.93
C THR A 127 3.38 -8.39 -3.51
N GLY A 128 4.67 -8.70 -3.43
CA GLY A 128 5.20 -9.97 -3.91
C GLY A 128 6.68 -10.15 -3.69
N VAL A 129 7.24 -11.19 -4.30
CA VAL A 129 8.68 -11.47 -4.31
C VAL A 129 9.17 -11.55 -5.75
N THR A 130 10.32 -10.95 -6.00
CA THR A 130 11.04 -11.12 -7.27
C THR A 130 12.19 -12.10 -7.10
N ALA A 131 12.25 -13.11 -7.97
CA ALA A 131 13.37 -14.05 -8.02
C ALA A 131 14.67 -13.40 -8.49
N ASN A 132 14.59 -12.27 -9.22
CA ASN A 132 15.76 -11.56 -9.74
C ASN A 132 16.54 -10.86 -8.61
N GLU A 133 15.82 -10.16 -7.73
CA GLU A 133 16.43 -9.46 -6.58
C GLU A 133 16.51 -10.36 -5.35
N LYS A 134 15.73 -11.46 -5.32
CA LYS A 134 15.54 -12.32 -4.13
C LYS A 134 15.02 -11.52 -2.94
N ARG A 135 14.08 -10.60 -3.21
CA ARG A 135 13.54 -9.63 -2.26
C ARG A 135 12.01 -9.66 -2.27
N GLY A 136 11.41 -9.52 -1.09
CA GLY A 136 10.02 -9.08 -0.98
C GLY A 136 9.93 -7.59 -1.32
N LEU A 137 9.04 -7.26 -2.25
CA LEU A 137 8.82 -5.90 -2.70
C LEU A 137 7.33 -5.60 -2.66
N SER A 138 6.98 -4.36 -2.35
CA SER A 138 5.66 -3.83 -2.68
C SER A 138 5.74 -2.48 -3.38
N LEU A 139 4.73 -2.19 -4.21
CA LEU A 139 4.51 -0.87 -4.77
C LEU A 139 3.61 -0.09 -3.81
N ALA A 140 4.03 1.10 -3.43
CA ALA A 140 3.30 1.92 -2.48
C ALA A 140 3.19 3.36 -2.94
N THR A 141 2.23 4.07 -2.36
CA THR A 141 2.18 5.54 -2.37
C THR A 141 2.38 6.03 -0.94
N VAL A 142 3.31 6.95 -0.72
CA VAL A 142 3.71 7.44 0.61
C VAL A 142 3.71 8.95 0.66
N ASP A 143 3.58 9.51 1.87
CA ASP A 143 3.63 10.94 2.15
C ASP A 143 4.83 11.59 1.44
N ARG A 144 4.62 12.81 0.93
CA ARG A 144 5.59 13.53 0.09
C ARG A 144 6.98 13.69 0.71
N ASP A 145 7.02 13.79 2.03
CA ASP A 145 8.18 14.10 2.84
C ASP A 145 9.04 12.86 3.13
N VAL A 146 8.52 11.67 2.85
CA VAL A 146 9.23 10.38 3.00
C VAL A 146 10.37 10.30 1.98
N PRO A 147 11.65 10.26 2.40
CA PRO A 147 12.78 10.17 1.49
C PRO A 147 13.07 8.72 1.12
N ILE A 148 13.68 8.55 -0.06
CA ILE A 148 14.35 7.30 -0.42
C ILE A 148 15.40 6.93 0.63
N GLY A 149 15.44 5.66 1.04
CA GLY A 149 16.33 5.13 2.07
C GLY A 149 15.75 5.18 3.49
N ALA A 150 14.60 5.82 3.69
CA ALA A 150 13.88 5.75 4.97
C ALA A 150 13.41 4.31 5.25
N GLU A 151 13.41 3.93 6.53
CA GLU A 151 12.78 2.70 6.99
C GLU A 151 11.37 3.01 7.51
N LEU A 152 10.38 2.36 6.93
CA LEU A 152 8.98 2.36 7.35
C LEU A 152 8.59 0.93 7.75
N LYS A 153 7.33 0.75 8.17
CA LYS A 153 6.77 -0.58 8.41
C LYS A 153 5.50 -0.77 7.58
N VAL A 154 5.38 -1.88 6.87
CA VAL A 154 4.12 -2.31 6.24
C VAL A 154 3.39 -3.18 7.26
N VAL A 155 2.17 -2.82 7.63
CA VAL A 155 1.34 -3.69 8.45
C VAL A 155 0.81 -4.78 7.54
N TRP A 156 1.24 -6.02 7.74
CA TRP A 156 0.87 -7.16 6.91
C TRP A 156 -0.19 -8.02 7.61
N GLY A 157 -1.24 -8.38 6.86
CA GLY A 157 -2.42 -9.05 7.35
C GLY A 157 -3.54 -8.10 7.75
N GLU A 158 -4.77 -8.60 7.77
CA GLU A 158 -5.96 -7.87 8.15
C GLU A 158 -6.15 -7.87 9.68
N PRO A 159 -6.83 -6.87 10.25
CA PRO A 159 -7.09 -6.83 11.68
C PRO A 159 -8.07 -7.93 12.13
N ASP A 160 -8.22 -8.07 13.45
CA ASP A 160 -9.25 -8.88 14.09
C ASP A 160 -9.30 -10.36 13.68
N GLY A 161 -8.17 -10.91 13.22
CA GLY A 161 -8.04 -12.32 12.85
C GLY A 161 -8.31 -12.61 11.37
N GLY A 162 -8.54 -11.59 10.55
CA GLY A 162 -8.90 -11.76 9.14
C GLY A 162 -10.37 -11.45 8.85
N SER A 163 -10.66 -10.85 7.70
CA SER A 163 -12.04 -10.67 7.26
C SER A 163 -12.67 -11.98 6.78
N GLY A 164 -13.97 -11.96 6.48
CA GLY A 164 -14.70 -13.10 5.90
C GLY A 164 -14.41 -13.38 4.43
N LYS A 165 -13.34 -12.81 3.84
CA LYS A 165 -12.95 -13.11 2.46
C LYS A 165 -12.48 -14.56 2.34
N THR A 166 -12.84 -15.23 1.25
CA THR A 166 -12.47 -16.64 1.02
C THR A 166 -10.98 -16.87 0.82
N THR A 167 -10.22 -15.80 0.51
CA THR A 167 -8.77 -15.79 0.35
C THR A 167 -8.02 -15.51 1.65
N VAL A 168 -8.74 -15.30 2.76
CA VAL A 168 -8.18 -14.94 4.06
C VAL A 168 -8.41 -16.08 5.03
N GLU A 169 -7.31 -16.69 5.47
CA GLU A 169 -7.25 -17.62 6.58
C GLU A 169 -7.10 -16.89 7.92
N PRO A 170 -7.44 -17.51 9.07
CA PRO A 170 -7.18 -16.93 10.38
C PRO A 170 -5.70 -16.61 10.58
N HIS A 171 -5.38 -15.39 11.01
CA HIS A 171 -3.99 -14.96 11.18
C HIS A 171 -3.84 -13.81 12.19
N LYS A 172 -2.58 -13.46 12.49
CA LYS A 172 -2.21 -12.24 13.24
C LYS A 172 -1.52 -11.24 12.32
N GLN A 173 -1.66 -9.95 12.63
CA GLN A 173 -0.90 -8.91 11.95
C GLN A 173 0.57 -8.92 12.38
N ILE A 174 1.44 -8.45 11.48
CA ILE A 174 2.84 -8.16 11.76
C ILE A 174 3.27 -6.87 11.08
N GLU A 175 4.04 -6.04 11.78
CA GLU A 175 4.69 -4.88 11.19
C GLU A 175 6.02 -5.31 10.54
N VAL A 176 6.08 -5.26 9.21
CA VAL A 176 7.26 -5.64 8.43
C VAL A 176 8.09 -4.41 8.11
N ARG A 177 9.33 -4.37 8.59
CA ARG A 177 10.27 -3.29 8.22
C ARG A 177 10.46 -3.27 6.70
N ALA A 178 10.43 -2.09 6.11
CA ALA A 178 10.63 -1.93 4.68
C ALA A 178 11.39 -0.63 4.34
N ILE A 179 12.36 -0.73 3.43
CA ILE A 179 13.16 0.40 2.98
C ILE A 179 12.52 1.05 1.75
N VAL A 180 12.25 2.34 1.85
CA VAL A 180 11.74 3.16 0.75
C VAL A 180 12.80 3.21 -0.35
N SER A 181 12.44 2.79 -1.56
CA SER A 181 13.33 2.59 -2.71
C SER A 181 12.74 3.22 -3.98
N PRO A 182 13.58 3.55 -4.98
CA PRO A 182 13.13 4.13 -6.24
C PRO A 182 12.11 3.26 -6.98
N VAL A 183 11.36 3.89 -7.89
CA VAL A 183 10.48 3.21 -8.86
C VAL A 183 10.90 3.63 -10.28
N PRO A 184 11.41 2.73 -11.14
CA PRO A 184 11.61 1.27 -10.93
C PRO A 184 12.61 0.94 -9.81
N TYR A 185 12.47 -0.24 -9.22
CA TYR A 185 13.32 -0.70 -8.12
C TYR A 185 14.80 -0.73 -8.50
N ALA A 186 15.62 -0.23 -7.58
CA ALA A 186 17.06 -0.41 -7.54
C ALA A 186 17.49 -0.55 -6.07
N GLU A 187 18.49 -1.39 -5.81
CA GLU A 187 18.99 -1.59 -4.45
C GLU A 187 19.47 -0.25 -3.86
N THR A 188 18.97 0.07 -2.67
CA THR A 188 19.17 1.35 -2.00
C THR A 188 19.84 1.13 -0.66
N ALA A 189 20.89 1.90 -0.37
CA ALA A 189 21.53 1.85 0.94
C ALA A 189 20.57 2.43 2.01
N ARG A 190 20.39 1.71 3.12
CA ARG A 190 19.63 2.20 4.27
C ARG A 190 20.29 3.46 4.84
N GLN A 191 19.50 4.51 5.08
CA GLN A 191 19.95 5.65 5.84
C GLN A 191 19.68 5.39 7.33
N GLU A 192 20.73 5.40 8.16
CA GLU A 192 20.58 5.32 9.62
C GLU A 192 20.14 6.68 10.18
N TYR A 193 18.87 6.79 10.56
CA TYR A 193 18.38 7.88 11.40
C TYR A 193 18.34 7.38 12.84
N GLN A 194 19.11 7.98 13.75
CA GLN A 194 19.01 7.66 15.18
C GLN A 194 17.62 8.06 15.68
N GLY A 195 16.76 7.04 15.86
CA GLY A 195 15.36 7.17 16.28
C GLY A 195 14.31 6.93 15.17
N GLY A 196 14.69 6.68 13.91
CA GLY A 196 13.72 6.55 12.81
C GLY A 196 13.28 7.89 12.20
N TRP A 197 12.65 7.84 11.03
CA TRP A 197 12.47 8.99 10.12
C TRP A 197 11.59 10.14 10.66
N ARG A 198 10.95 10.04 11.84
CA ARG A 198 10.18 11.14 12.46
C ARG A 198 10.46 11.47 13.94
N THR A 199 11.35 10.75 14.62
CA THR A 199 11.73 11.12 16.02
C THR A 199 12.56 12.40 16.13
N THR A 200 13.02 12.97 15.01
CA THR A 200 13.82 14.21 14.98
C THR A 200 13.01 15.47 14.63
N GLY A 201 11.68 15.35 14.46
CA GLY A 201 10.79 16.43 14.04
C GLY A 201 10.21 17.32 15.14
N ALA A 202 10.77 17.31 16.35
CA ALA A 202 10.37 18.26 17.41
C ALA A 202 11.34 19.45 17.46
N LEU A 203 10.96 20.55 16.78
CA LEU A 203 11.36 21.91 17.14
C LEU A 203 10.12 22.81 17.14
#